data_AF-A0A958VAZ7-F1
#
_entry.id   AF-A0A958VAZ7-F1
#
_cell.length_a   1.000
_cell.length_b   1.000
_cell.length_c   1.000
_cell.angle_alpha   90.00
_cell.angle_beta   90.00
_cell.angle_gamma   90.00
#
_symmetry.space_group_name_H-M   'P 1'
#
loop_
_entity.id
_entity.type
_entity.pdbx_description
1 polymer ?
#
loop_
_entity_poly.entity_id
_entity_poly.type
_entity_poly.pdbx_seq_one_letter_code
_entity_poly.pdbx_strand_id
1 'polypeptide(L)'
;MKTLILISFLFSFALVFSQEPTEAEKKLYDLIMTYRKEKGLPEIPLSKSLTIVAQTHVKDLHENQPVKGNCNLHSWSDKGEWSSCCYTSDHAKAECMWNKPKELTSYEGRGYEISHGTYGGEATPEGALNGWKRSTPHNNVIINKGIWDDEWKAIGVGMYKGFAVVWFGKETDE
;
A
#
# COMPACT_ATOMS: atom_id res chain seq x y z
N MET A 1 -42.88 -24.07 -32.06
CA MET A 1 -41.46 -24.14 -31.64
C MET A 1 -41.07 -22.81 -31.05
N LYS A 2 -40.90 -22.71 -29.72
CA LYS A 2 -40.36 -21.51 -29.07
C LYS A 2 -38.88 -21.78 -28.81
N THR A 3 -38.02 -21.04 -29.50
CA THR A 3 -36.57 -21.14 -29.34
C THR A 3 -36.18 -20.58 -27.98
N LEU A 4 -35.66 -21.45 -27.10
CA LEU A 4 -35.12 -21.06 -25.80
C LEU A 4 -33.69 -20.57 -26.01
N ILE A 5 -33.44 -19.28 -25.84
CA ILE A 5 -32.08 -18.72 -25.85
C ILE A 5 -31.51 -18.90 -24.44
N LEU A 6 -30.62 -19.87 -24.27
CA LEU A 6 -29.80 -19.99 -23.07
C LEU A 6 -28.72 -18.90 -23.13
N ILE A 7 -28.87 -17.84 -22.35
CA ILE A 7 -27.80 -16.86 -22.11
C ILE A 7 -26.87 -17.49 -21.08
N SER A 8 -25.73 -18.05 -21.51
CA SER A 8 -24.69 -18.46 -20.56
C SER A 8 -23.95 -17.22 -20.08
N PHE A 9 -24.24 -16.79 -18.85
CA PHE A 9 -23.40 -15.83 -18.15
C PHE A 9 -22.05 -16.50 -17.83
N LEU A 10 -21.06 -16.26 -18.68
CA LEU A 10 -19.66 -16.50 -18.35
C LEU A 10 -19.26 -15.45 -17.30
N PHE A 11 -19.38 -15.81 -16.03
CA PHE A 11 -18.70 -15.08 -14.96
C PHE A 11 -17.19 -15.29 -15.16
N SER A 12 -16.54 -14.32 -15.80
CA SER A 12 -15.09 -14.19 -15.72
C SER A 12 -14.74 -13.80 -14.29
N PHE A 13 -14.56 -14.79 -13.42
CA PHE A 13 -13.87 -14.60 -12.16
C PHE A 13 -12.44 -14.21 -12.54
N ALA A 14 -12.14 -12.91 -12.55
CA ALA A 14 -10.76 -12.48 -12.46
C ALA A 14 -10.25 -13.06 -11.14
N LEU A 15 -9.40 -14.08 -11.24
CA LEU A 15 -8.68 -14.63 -10.10
C LEU A 15 -7.91 -13.45 -9.50
N VAL A 16 -8.41 -12.91 -8.39
CA VAL A 16 -7.61 -12.07 -7.51
C VAL A 16 -6.58 -13.00 -6.91
N PHE A 17 -5.47 -13.19 -7.64
CA PHE A 17 -4.30 -13.85 -7.09
C PHE A 17 -3.83 -12.97 -5.94
N SER A 18 -4.14 -13.42 -4.73
CA SER A 18 -3.36 -13.01 -3.58
C SER A 18 -1.92 -13.37 -3.87
N GLN A 19 -1.10 -12.37 -4.16
CA GLN A 19 0.31 -12.56 -4.32
C GLN A 19 0.94 -12.48 -2.92
N GLU A 20 1.47 -13.60 -2.45
CA GLU A 20 2.35 -13.61 -1.27
C GLU A 20 3.49 -12.60 -1.46
N PRO A 21 3.99 -11.97 -0.38
CA PRO A 21 5.12 -11.07 -0.48
C PRO A 21 6.32 -11.75 -1.14
N THR A 22 7.00 -11.02 -2.01
CA THR A 22 8.31 -11.41 -2.52
C THR A 22 9.35 -11.45 -1.39
N GLU A 23 10.50 -12.08 -1.62
CA GLU A 23 11.61 -12.08 -0.65
C GLU A 23 12.06 -10.66 -0.26
N ALA A 24 12.03 -9.72 -1.21
CA ALA A 24 12.36 -8.31 -0.92
C ALA A 24 11.31 -7.65 -0.02
N GLU A 25 10.02 -7.86 -0.29
CA GLU A 25 8.92 -7.32 0.52
C GLU A 25 8.92 -7.94 1.92
N LYS A 26 9.13 -9.26 2.02
CA LYS A 26 9.26 -9.96 3.31
C LYS A 26 10.46 -9.44 4.10
N LYS A 27 11.60 -9.24 3.45
CA LYS A 27 12.78 -8.64 4.09
C LYS A 27 12.51 -7.22 4.56
N LEU A 28 11.79 -6.41 3.80
CA LEU A 28 11.40 -5.06 4.22
C LEU A 28 10.47 -5.10 5.44
N TYR A 29 9.47 -5.99 5.46
CA TYR A 29 8.63 -6.24 6.64
C TYR A 29 9.49 -6.61 7.86
N ASP A 30 10.38 -7.61 7.73
CA ASP A 30 11.23 -8.11 8.82
C ASP A 30 12.14 -7.00 9.38
N LEU A 31 12.67 -6.13 8.52
CA LEU A 31 13.47 -4.96 8.91
C LEU A 31 12.65 -3.92 9.68
N ILE A 32 11.41 -3.65 9.26
CA ILE A 32 10.51 -2.74 9.97
C ILE A 32 10.16 -3.31 11.34
N MET A 33 9.82 -4.59 11.44
CA MET A 33 9.49 -5.25 12.70
C MET A 33 10.69 -5.27 13.65
N THR A 34 11.89 -5.52 13.13
CA THR A 34 13.13 -5.40 13.91
C THR A 34 13.31 -3.98 14.47
N TYR A 35 13.12 -2.95 13.63
CA TYR A 35 13.23 -1.56 14.07
C TYR A 35 12.16 -1.18 15.10
N ARG A 36 10.92 -1.65 14.94
CA ARG A 36 9.85 -1.46 15.93
C ARG A 36 10.19 -2.11 17.27
N LYS A 37 10.73 -3.34 17.24
CA LYS A 37 11.20 -4.04 18.43
C LYS A 37 12.31 -3.28 19.16
N GLU A 38 13.26 -2.68 18.45
CA GLU A 38 14.29 -1.79 19.03
C GLU A 38 13.70 -0.56 19.73
N LYS A 39 12.47 -0.16 19.37
CA LYS A 39 11.72 0.93 20.01
C LYS A 39 10.76 0.45 21.11
N GLY A 40 10.76 -0.85 21.43
CA GLY A 40 9.87 -1.43 22.43
C GLY A 40 8.41 -1.51 21.96
N LEU A 41 8.17 -1.51 20.64
CA LEU A 41 6.84 -1.61 20.05
C LEU A 41 6.54 -3.05 19.61
N PRO A 42 5.27 -3.47 19.63
CA PRO A 42 4.88 -4.80 19.17
C PRO A 42 5.06 -4.97 17.65
N GLU A 43 5.22 -6.22 17.25
CA GLU A 43 5.11 -6.63 15.85
C GLU A 43 3.69 -6.35 15.34
N ILE A 44 3.57 -5.98 14.06
CA ILE A 44 2.28 -5.74 13.41
C ILE A 44 2.00 -6.94 12.51
N PRO A 45 0.85 -7.62 12.64
CA PRO A 45 0.49 -8.72 11.75
C PRO A 45 0.48 -8.31 10.28
N LEU A 46 1.16 -9.10 9.43
CA LEU A 46 1.13 -8.90 7.99
C LEU A 46 -0.29 -9.17 7.46
N SER A 47 -0.83 -8.19 6.74
CA SER A 47 -2.17 -8.20 6.15
C SER A 47 -2.08 -8.52 4.66
N LYS A 48 -2.88 -9.50 4.25
CA LYS A 48 -3.03 -9.91 2.85
C LYS A 48 -3.68 -8.79 2.04
N SER A 49 -4.74 -8.19 2.59
CA SER A 49 -5.47 -7.09 1.95
C SER A 49 -4.57 -5.87 1.73
N LEU A 50 -3.88 -5.40 2.78
CA LEU A 50 -2.98 -4.24 2.64
C LEU A 50 -1.76 -4.56 1.76
N THR A 51 -1.31 -5.82 1.69
CA THR A 51 -0.25 -6.23 0.76
C THR A 51 -0.71 -6.13 -0.70
N ILE A 52 -1.95 -6.54 -1.00
CA ILE A 52 -2.55 -6.34 -2.34
C ILE A 52 -2.59 -4.85 -2.70
N VAL A 53 -3.02 -3.99 -1.77
CA VAL A 53 -3.04 -2.53 -1.99
C VAL A 53 -1.64 -2.00 -2.28
N ALA A 54 -0.65 -2.38 -1.45
CA ALA A 54 0.73 -1.92 -1.58
C ALA A 54 1.37 -2.37 -2.91
N GLN A 55 1.22 -3.65 -3.27
CA GLN A 55 1.72 -4.21 -4.53
C GLN A 55 1.05 -3.60 -5.75
N THR A 56 -0.26 -3.34 -5.67
CA THR A 56 -1.00 -2.65 -6.74
C THR A 56 -0.47 -1.23 -6.92
N HIS A 57 -0.25 -0.50 -5.82
CA HIS A 57 0.19 0.88 -5.89
C HIS A 57 1.60 1.03 -6.46
N VAL A 58 2.57 0.21 -6.05
CA VAL A 58 3.94 0.31 -6.61
C VAL A 58 4.00 -0.02 -8.10
N LYS A 59 3.12 -0.92 -8.59
CA LYS A 59 2.97 -1.18 -10.02
C LYS A 59 2.39 0.05 -10.72
N ASP A 60 1.32 0.62 -10.18
CA ASP A 60 0.72 1.86 -10.71
C ASP A 60 1.70 3.02 -10.76
N LEU A 61 2.45 3.23 -9.68
CA LEU A 61 3.49 4.25 -9.59
C LEU A 61 4.50 4.11 -10.72
N HIS A 62 5.00 2.89 -10.96
CA HIS A 62 6.01 2.63 -11.98
C HIS A 62 5.46 2.71 -13.40
N GLU A 63 4.35 2.04 -13.67
CA GLU A 63 3.83 1.83 -15.03
C GLU A 63 3.07 3.05 -15.55
N ASN A 64 2.31 3.73 -14.68
CA ASN A 64 1.36 4.77 -15.09
C ASN A 64 1.79 6.20 -14.68
N GLN A 65 2.84 6.30 -13.87
CA GLN A 65 3.48 7.55 -13.46
C GLN A 65 2.49 8.66 -13.02
N PRO A 66 1.67 8.43 -11.97
CA PRO A 66 0.65 9.39 -11.53
C PRO A 66 1.23 10.66 -10.89
N VAL A 67 2.53 10.67 -10.55
CA VAL A 67 3.22 11.80 -9.93
C VAL A 67 3.54 12.87 -10.99
N LYS A 68 2.63 13.82 -11.18
CA LYS A 68 2.75 14.93 -12.15
C LYS A 68 2.55 16.28 -11.46
N GLY A 69 3.25 17.32 -11.88
CA GLY A 69 3.08 18.67 -11.31
C GLY A 69 3.33 18.68 -9.80
N ASN A 70 2.30 19.06 -9.02
CA ASN A 70 2.37 19.14 -7.55
C ASN A 70 1.96 17.83 -6.84
N CYS A 71 1.62 16.78 -7.57
CA CYS A 71 1.27 15.49 -7.00
C CYS A 71 2.51 14.80 -6.41
N ASN A 72 2.34 13.95 -5.40
CA ASN A 72 3.42 13.18 -4.76
C ASN A 72 3.15 11.66 -4.85
N LEU A 73 4.00 10.85 -4.21
CA LEU A 73 3.98 9.38 -4.30
C LEU A 73 2.72 8.71 -3.73
N HIS A 74 1.81 9.43 -3.05
CA HIS A 74 0.52 8.90 -2.62
C HIS A 74 -0.58 9.02 -3.70
N SER A 75 -0.21 9.44 -4.91
CA SER A 75 -1.12 9.65 -6.04
C SER A 75 -1.39 8.36 -6.79
N TRP A 76 -2.64 8.17 -7.21
CA TRP A 76 -3.09 7.00 -7.96
C TRP A 76 -3.52 7.40 -9.36
N SER A 77 -3.12 6.64 -10.38
CA SER A 77 -3.50 6.88 -11.77
C SER A 77 -4.94 6.45 -12.05
N ASP A 78 -5.43 6.73 -13.25
CA ASP A 78 -6.74 6.32 -13.78
C ASP A 78 -6.69 4.99 -14.55
N LYS A 79 -5.66 4.16 -14.34
CA LYS A 79 -5.38 2.95 -15.11
C LYS A 79 -5.76 1.64 -14.40
N GLY A 80 -6.72 1.71 -13.47
CA GLY A 80 -7.31 0.53 -12.85
C GLY A 80 -8.67 0.81 -12.23
N GLU A 81 -9.26 -0.24 -11.65
CA GLU A 81 -10.60 -0.23 -11.06
C GLU A 81 -10.58 0.38 -9.64
N TRP A 82 -10.15 1.63 -9.55
CA TRP A 82 -10.08 2.42 -8.31
C TRP A 82 -10.25 3.91 -8.62
N SER A 83 -10.49 4.73 -7.60
CA SER A 83 -10.61 6.18 -7.79
C SER A 83 -9.23 6.82 -8.01
N SER A 84 -8.97 7.48 -9.14
CA SER A 84 -7.68 8.16 -9.36
C SER A 84 -7.57 9.46 -8.55
N CYS A 85 -6.35 9.88 -8.22
CA CYS A 85 -6.14 11.16 -7.58
C CYS A 85 -4.71 11.70 -7.71
N CYS A 86 -4.62 13.03 -7.72
CA CYS A 86 -3.40 13.76 -7.43
C CYS A 86 -3.34 14.06 -5.93
N TYR A 87 -2.41 13.44 -5.21
CA TYR A 87 -2.19 13.66 -3.79
C TYR A 87 -1.14 14.76 -3.57
N THR A 88 -1.48 15.80 -2.82
CA THR A 88 -0.63 16.98 -2.56
C THR A 88 -0.13 17.00 -1.11
N SER A 89 0.96 17.72 -0.86
CA SER A 89 1.62 17.80 0.46
C SER A 89 0.79 18.46 1.56
N ASP A 90 -0.32 19.13 1.21
CA ASP A 90 -1.29 19.68 2.16
C ASP A 90 -2.27 18.61 2.68
N HIS A 91 -2.18 17.37 2.17
CA HIS A 91 -3.05 16.24 2.53
C HIS A 91 -4.54 16.51 2.28
N ALA A 92 -4.90 17.50 1.43
CA ALA A 92 -6.30 17.86 1.18
C ALA A 92 -7.12 16.72 0.58
N LYS A 93 -6.46 15.72 -0.03
CA LYS A 93 -7.09 14.50 -0.60
C LYS A 93 -6.72 13.23 0.16
N ALA A 94 -6.58 13.32 1.47
CA ALA A 94 -6.24 12.16 2.32
C ALA A 94 -7.20 10.97 2.15
N GLU A 95 -8.49 11.22 1.87
CA GLU A 95 -9.48 10.18 1.58
C GLU A 95 -9.10 9.29 0.40
N CYS A 96 -8.38 9.83 -0.59
CA CYS A 96 -7.91 9.02 -1.71
C CYS A 96 -6.98 7.89 -1.25
N MET A 97 -6.11 8.15 -0.28
CA MET A 97 -5.25 7.13 0.30
C MET A 97 -6.08 6.23 1.23
N TRP A 98 -6.85 6.82 2.14
CA TRP A 98 -7.56 6.08 3.18
C TRP A 98 -8.53 5.03 2.66
N ASN A 99 -9.16 5.28 1.50
CA ASN A 99 -10.19 4.40 0.95
C ASN A 99 -9.63 3.25 0.09
N LYS A 100 -8.34 3.25 -0.27
CA LYS A 100 -7.77 2.22 -1.17
C LYS A 100 -7.95 0.78 -0.70
N PRO A 101 -7.81 0.46 0.60
CA PRO A 101 -8.10 -0.88 1.06
C PRO A 101 -9.53 -1.33 0.74
N LYS A 102 -10.53 -0.46 0.93
CA LYS A 102 -11.93 -0.76 0.64
C LYS A 102 -12.25 -0.79 -0.85
N GLU A 103 -11.54 -0.01 -1.67
CA GLU A 103 -11.70 -0.06 -3.13
C GLU A 103 -11.14 -1.36 -3.72
N LEU A 104 -10.04 -1.89 -3.17
CA LEU A 104 -9.27 -2.97 -3.77
C LEU A 104 -9.49 -4.33 -3.09
N THR A 105 -10.01 -4.35 -1.86
CA THR A 105 -10.06 -5.54 -0.99
C THR A 105 -11.27 -5.51 -0.06
N SER A 106 -11.42 -6.54 0.78
CA SER A 106 -12.43 -6.62 1.85
C SER A 106 -12.01 -5.94 3.16
N TYR A 107 -10.86 -5.27 3.21
CA TYR A 107 -10.42 -4.57 4.42
C TYR A 107 -11.31 -3.36 4.72
N GLU A 108 -12.07 -3.41 5.82
CA GLU A 108 -13.07 -2.38 6.16
C GLU A 108 -12.47 -1.10 6.77
N GLY A 109 -11.24 -1.17 7.27
CA GLY A 109 -10.55 -0.05 7.89
C GLY A 109 -9.96 0.94 6.88
N ARG A 110 -9.57 2.12 7.38
CA ARG A 110 -8.74 3.06 6.61
C ARG A 110 -7.30 2.55 6.50
N GLY A 111 -6.68 2.78 5.35
CA GLY A 111 -5.25 2.53 5.13
C GLY A 111 -4.41 3.81 5.21
N TYR A 112 -3.20 3.71 5.77
CA TYR A 112 -2.24 4.82 5.83
C TYR A 112 -0.92 4.40 5.21
N GLU A 113 -0.39 5.20 4.29
CA GLU A 113 0.79 4.83 3.51
C GLU A 113 2.04 5.62 3.94
N ILE A 114 3.19 4.95 3.90
CA ILE A 114 4.50 5.60 3.69
C ILE A 114 5.08 5.10 2.37
N SER A 115 5.64 6.02 1.57
CA SER A 115 6.19 5.71 0.25
C SER A 115 7.66 6.11 0.15
N HIS A 116 8.40 5.37 -0.67
CA HIS A 116 9.80 5.60 -0.98
C HIS A 116 10.06 5.23 -2.43
N GLY A 117 10.86 6.02 -3.13
CA GLY A 117 11.29 5.66 -4.47
C GLY A 117 11.43 6.83 -5.43
N THR A 118 11.88 6.50 -6.62
CA THR A 118 12.01 7.45 -7.74
C THR A 118 11.95 6.71 -9.06
N TYR A 119 11.49 7.40 -10.10
CA TYR A 119 11.56 6.91 -11.47
C TYR A 119 13.01 6.72 -11.91
N GLY A 120 13.27 5.61 -12.62
CA GLY A 120 14.61 5.25 -13.10
C GLY A 120 15.58 4.73 -12.03
N GLY A 121 15.16 4.65 -10.75
CA GLY A 121 15.94 4.07 -9.67
C GLY A 121 15.59 2.60 -9.38
N GLU A 122 16.24 2.06 -8.35
CA GLU A 122 15.93 0.74 -7.78
C GLU A 122 15.70 0.91 -6.27
N ALA A 123 14.53 0.47 -5.79
CA ALA A 123 14.22 0.46 -4.37
C ALA A 123 14.74 -0.83 -3.75
N THR A 124 15.47 -0.71 -2.64
CA THR A 124 15.92 -1.83 -1.82
C THR A 124 15.27 -1.79 -0.44
N PRO A 125 15.09 -2.94 0.24
CA PRO A 125 14.50 -2.98 1.57
C PRO A 125 15.23 -2.05 2.57
N GLU A 126 16.56 -2.13 2.60
CA GLU A 126 17.39 -1.29 3.45
C GLU A 126 17.33 0.19 3.05
N GLY A 127 17.30 0.48 1.75
CA GLY A 127 17.19 1.84 1.23
C GLY A 127 15.90 2.51 1.68
N ALA A 128 14.77 1.81 1.53
CA ALA A 128 13.45 2.28 1.93
C ALA A 128 13.37 2.56 3.44
N LEU A 129 13.73 1.58 4.28
CA LEU A 129 13.70 1.76 5.73
C LEU A 129 14.64 2.88 6.19
N ASN A 130 15.86 2.95 5.67
CA ASN A 130 16.80 4.02 6.04
C ASN A 130 16.31 5.40 5.58
N GLY A 131 15.63 5.47 4.43
CA GLY A 131 14.94 6.67 3.96
C GLY A 131 13.86 7.12 4.94
N TRP A 132 12.96 6.21 5.32
CA TRP A 132 11.88 6.52 6.26
C TRP A 132 12.39 6.89 7.66
N LYS A 133 13.41 6.21 8.18
CA LYS A 133 14.03 6.54 9.48
C LYS A 133 14.61 7.96 9.52
N ARG A 134 15.11 8.48 8.40
CA ARG A 134 15.66 9.85 8.30
C ARG A 134 14.59 10.92 8.10
N SER A 135 13.37 10.53 7.76
CA SER A 135 12.25 11.44 7.56
C SER A 135 11.33 11.39 8.78
N THR A 136 11.32 12.46 9.60
CA THR A 136 10.52 12.50 10.82
C THR A 136 9.05 12.10 10.62
N PRO A 137 8.33 12.60 9.59
CA PRO A 137 6.94 12.19 9.36
C PRO A 137 6.79 10.68 9.11
N HIS A 138 7.60 10.09 8.23
CA HIS A 138 7.53 8.65 7.93
C HIS A 138 7.97 7.81 9.12
N ASN A 139 9.04 8.20 9.81
CA ASN A 139 9.51 7.50 10.99
C ASN A 139 8.42 7.45 12.07
N ASN A 140 7.71 8.57 12.29
CA ASN A 140 6.64 8.63 13.28
C ASN A 140 5.48 7.67 12.99
N VAL A 141 5.17 7.38 11.72
CA VAL A 141 4.20 6.32 11.35
C VAL A 141 4.72 4.96 11.80
N ILE A 142 5.98 4.63 11.48
CA ILE A 142 6.59 3.33 11.80
C ILE A 142 6.65 3.07 13.30
N ILE A 143 6.91 4.12 14.11
CA ILE A 143 7.16 3.98 15.56
C ILE A 143 6.05 4.54 16.45
N ASN A 144 4.84 4.67 15.91
CA ASN A 144 3.65 5.14 16.63
C ASN A 144 3.88 6.42 17.46
N LYS A 145 4.26 7.52 16.80
CA LYS A 145 4.52 8.81 17.46
C LYS A 145 3.65 9.93 16.93
N GLY A 146 3.34 10.89 17.82
CA GLY A 146 2.54 12.06 17.49
C GLY A 146 1.10 11.64 17.21
N ILE A 147 0.56 12.02 16.06
CA ILE A 147 -0.81 11.66 15.63
C ILE A 147 -0.98 10.17 15.28
N TRP A 148 0.09 9.38 15.40
CA TRP A 148 0.15 7.95 15.08
C TRP A 148 0.28 7.08 16.34
N ASP A 149 -0.06 7.60 17.52
CA ASP A 149 0.08 6.90 18.81
C ASP A 149 -0.85 5.68 18.99
N ASP A 150 -1.91 5.57 18.18
CA ASP A 150 -2.74 4.37 18.08
C ASP A 150 -1.97 3.14 17.57
N GLU A 151 -2.30 1.95 18.10
CA GLU A 151 -1.72 0.69 17.65
C GLU A 151 -2.08 0.36 16.19
N TRP A 152 -1.08 -0.16 15.46
CA TRP A 152 -1.29 -0.77 14.15
C TRP A 152 -1.62 -2.25 14.32
N LYS A 153 -2.72 -2.70 13.71
CA LYS A 153 -3.19 -4.09 13.75
C LYS A 153 -2.97 -4.85 12.43
N ALA A 154 -2.62 -4.13 11.37
CA ALA A 154 -2.38 -4.68 10.04
C ALA A 154 -1.28 -3.88 9.33
N ILE A 155 -0.40 -4.58 8.62
CA ILE A 155 0.62 -3.98 7.75
C ILE A 155 0.68 -4.70 6.41
N GLY A 156 0.78 -3.95 5.31
CA GLY A 156 1.01 -4.48 3.97
C GLY A 156 2.25 -3.87 3.35
N VAL A 157 2.99 -4.64 2.55
CA VAL A 157 4.25 -4.21 1.95
C VAL A 157 4.23 -4.46 0.44
N GLY A 158 4.66 -3.46 -0.33
CA GLY A 158 4.76 -3.54 -1.77
C GLY A 158 6.10 -3.01 -2.24
N MET A 159 6.79 -3.74 -3.11
CA MET A 159 8.01 -3.29 -3.78
C MET A 159 7.99 -3.64 -5.25
N TYR A 160 8.26 -2.66 -6.10
CA TYR A 160 8.38 -2.88 -7.53
C TYR A 160 9.30 -1.84 -8.17
N LYS A 161 10.38 -2.33 -8.79
CA LYS A 161 11.38 -1.52 -9.48
C LYS A 161 11.91 -0.39 -8.58
N GLY A 162 11.64 0.86 -8.93
CA GLY A 162 12.13 2.03 -8.22
C GLY A 162 11.32 2.42 -6.98
N PHE A 163 10.30 1.66 -6.59
CA PHE A 163 9.36 2.03 -5.54
C PHE A 163 9.18 0.96 -4.46
N ALA A 164 9.01 1.44 -3.23
CA ALA A 164 8.59 0.68 -2.06
C ALA A 164 7.53 1.47 -1.31
N VAL A 165 6.42 0.83 -0.95
CA VAL A 165 5.37 1.42 -0.11
C VAL A 165 4.98 0.45 0.99
N VAL A 166 4.54 1.01 2.12
CA VAL A 166 4.00 0.25 3.25
C VAL A 166 2.69 0.87 3.67
N TRP A 167 1.70 0.03 3.85
CA TRP A 167 0.35 0.39 4.29
C TRP A 167 0.12 -0.09 5.72
N PHE A 168 -0.44 0.77 6.56
CA PHE A 168 -0.79 0.48 7.95
C PHE A 168 -2.30 0.58 8.13
N GLY A 169 -2.83 -0.26 9.00
CA GLY A 169 -4.24 -0.32 9.34
C GLY A 169 -4.47 -0.42 10.84
N LYS A 170 -5.51 0.26 11.33
CA LYS A 170 -5.93 0.23 12.74
C LYS A 170 -6.87 -0.94 13.05
N GLU A 171 -7.38 -1.60 12.02
CA GLU A 171 -8.19 -2.82 12.16
C GLU A 171 -7.41 -4.05 11.73
N THR A 172 -7.80 -5.20 12.28
CA THR A 172 -7.27 -6.50 11.86
C THR A 172 -7.74 -6.82 10.45
N ASP A 173 -6.94 -7.57 9.71
CA ASP A 173 -7.36 -8.20 8.46
C ASP A 173 -7.93 -9.59 8.82
N GLU A 174 -9.16 -9.88 8.37
CA GLU A 174 -9.89 -11.13 8.68
C GLU A 174 -9.51 -12.30 7.77
#